data_AF-A0A7T8K995-F1
#
_entry.id   AF-A0A7T8K995-F1
#
_cell.length_a   1.000
_cell.length_b   1.000
_cell.length_c   1.000
_cell.angle_alpha   90.00
_cell.angle_beta   90.00
_cell.angle_gamma   90.00
#
_symmetry.space_group_name_H-M   'P 1'
#
loop_
_entity.id
_entity.type
_entity.pdbx_description
1 polymer ?
#
loop_
_entity_poly.entity_id
_entity_poly.type
_entity_poly.pdbx_seq_one_letter_code
_entity_poly.pdbx_strand_id
1 'polypeptide(L)'
;MANLEPAWAQLPVLATASQHLFHPCLPPPFLKAIDIMKDKSTMFNELRDKCSHISNGLLDLPGIDVIGDSISPIKHIILKAPYSQESRDQQRNYLKK
;
A
#
# COMPACT_ATOMS: atom_id res chain seq x y z
N MET A 1 -6.08 20.75 60.01
CA MET A 1 -6.77 20.16 58.85
C MET A 1 -6.33 20.94 57.62
N ALA A 2 -5.35 20.42 56.89
CA ALA A 2 -4.84 21.05 55.67
C ALA A 2 -5.53 20.39 54.47
N ASN A 3 -6.33 21.17 53.73
CA ASN A 3 -6.91 20.74 52.46
C ASN A 3 -5.82 20.83 51.38
N LEU A 4 -5.33 19.67 50.95
CA LEU A 4 -4.48 19.52 49.77
C LEU A 4 -5.39 19.43 48.55
N GLU A 5 -5.54 20.54 47.83
CA GLU A 5 -6.15 20.55 46.51
C GLU A 5 -5.29 19.70 45.54
N PRO A 6 -5.89 18.81 44.74
CA PRO A 6 -5.12 17.89 43.92
C PRO A 6 -4.61 18.58 42.64
N ALA A 7 -3.32 18.38 42.37
CA ALA A 7 -2.53 19.01 41.32
C ALA A 7 -2.90 18.62 39.86
N TRP A 8 -4.12 18.15 39.61
CA TRP A 8 -4.62 17.86 38.26
C TRP A 8 -5.41 19.02 37.63
N ALA A 9 -5.61 20.12 38.35
CA ALA A 9 -6.42 21.26 37.91
C ALA A 9 -5.74 22.22 36.92
N GLN A 10 -4.62 21.83 36.28
CA GLN A 10 -4.00 22.63 35.22
C GLN A 10 -3.49 21.72 34.09
N LEU A 11 -4.41 21.19 33.29
CA LEU A 11 -4.08 20.67 31.96
C LEU A 11 -4.45 21.74 30.93
N PRO A 12 -3.48 22.36 30.22
CA PRO A 12 -3.80 23.14 29.05
C PRO A 12 -4.31 22.19 27.96
N VAL A 13 -5.60 22.34 27.65
CA VAL A 13 -6.27 21.78 26.49
C VAL A 13 -5.70 22.45 25.23
N LEU A 14 -5.52 21.66 24.16
CA LEU A 14 -5.25 22.07 22.78
C LEU A 14 -3.87 22.69 22.49
N ALA A 15 -2.87 21.86 22.13
CA ALA A 15 -2.01 22.05 20.94
C ALA A 15 -0.78 21.11 20.93
N THR A 16 -0.94 19.79 20.94
CA THR A 16 0.19 18.86 20.73
C THR A 16 -0.20 17.62 19.94
N ALA A 17 -0.97 17.78 18.86
CA ALA A 17 -1.25 16.69 17.92
C ALA A 17 -0.19 16.55 16.80
N SER A 18 1.04 17.05 16.97
CA SER A 18 2.03 17.07 15.87
C SER A 18 3.50 16.81 16.23
N GLN A 19 3.80 16.21 17.39
CA GLN A 19 5.21 15.99 17.79
C GLN A 19 5.61 14.55 18.18
N HIS A 20 4.72 13.55 18.06
CA HIS A 20 5.00 12.22 18.61
C HIS A 20 4.98 11.04 17.62
N LEU A 21 5.46 11.21 16.38
CA LEU A 21 5.61 10.06 15.46
C LEU A 21 6.94 9.96 14.71
N PHE A 22 7.96 10.75 15.06
CA PHE A 22 9.26 10.63 14.42
C PHE A 22 10.31 10.18 15.43
N HIS A 23 10.69 8.90 15.32
CA HIS A 23 11.88 8.36 15.99
C HIS A 23 13.07 9.29 15.67
N PRO A 24 13.87 9.73 16.65
CA PRO A 24 14.92 10.73 16.45
C PRO A 24 16.03 10.31 15.47
N CYS A 25 15.98 9.08 14.96
CA CYS A 25 16.95 8.51 14.01
C CYS A 25 16.34 8.18 12.64
N LEU A 26 15.21 8.78 12.25
CA LEU A 26 14.70 8.56 10.90
C LEU A 26 15.71 9.12 9.89
N PRO A 27 16.27 8.27 9.01
CA PRO A 27 17.35 8.69 8.15
C PRO A 27 16.82 9.76 7.17
N PRO A 28 17.65 10.73 6.74
CA PRO A 28 17.23 11.81 5.85
C PRO A 28 16.39 11.37 4.61
N PRO A 29 16.64 10.20 3.99
CA PRO A 29 15.79 9.69 2.90
C PRO A 29 14.34 9.42 3.31
N PHE A 30 14.09 9.01 4.56
CA PHE A 30 12.74 8.74 5.06
C PHE A 30 11.93 10.03 5.21
N LEU A 31 12.53 11.07 5.79
CA LEU A 31 11.89 12.38 5.92
C LEU A 31 11.55 12.96 4.54
N LYS A 32 12.49 12.83 3.59
CA LYS A 32 12.27 13.25 2.21
C LYS A 32 11.15 12.47 1.52
N ALA A 33 11.04 11.16 1.76
CA ALA A 33 9.93 10.37 1.23
C ALA A 33 8.58 10.87 1.76
N ILE A 34 8.51 11.26 3.03
CA ILE A 34 7.30 11.85 3.62
C ILE A 34 6.95 13.17 2.97
N ASP A 35 7.93 14.06 2.78
CA ASP A 35 7.68 15.35 2.15
C ASP A 35 7.16 15.16 0.71
N ILE A 36 7.74 14.23 -0.04
CA ILE A 36 7.25 13.88 -1.39
C ILE A 36 5.81 13.35 -1.34
N MET A 37 5.46 12.52 -0.35
CA MET A 37 4.09 12.01 -0.18
C MET A 37 3.11 13.12 0.20
N LYS A 38 3.54 14.15 0.94
CA LYS A 38 2.73 15.32 1.29
C LYS A 38 2.50 16.22 0.06
N ASP A 39 3.57 16.49 -0.70
CA ASP A 39 3.52 17.39 -1.85
C ASP A 39 2.71 16.82 -3.01
N LYS A 40 2.68 15.48 -3.15
CA LYS A 40 1.94 14.78 -4.20
C LYS A 40 0.66 14.17 -3.67
N SER A 41 -0.33 15.01 -3.37
CA SER A 41 -1.62 14.59 -2.82
C SER A 41 -2.38 13.58 -3.69
N THR A 42 -2.14 13.54 -5.01
CA THR A 42 -2.74 12.58 -5.93
C THR A 42 -1.99 11.25 -6.06
N MET A 43 -0.80 11.13 -5.46
CA MET A 43 0.10 9.98 -5.66
C MET A 43 -0.59 8.64 -5.38
N PHE A 44 -1.36 8.56 -4.28
CA PHE A 44 -2.05 7.32 -3.92
C PHE A 44 -3.23 7.02 -4.82
N ASN A 45 -3.91 8.02 -5.36
CA ASN A 45 -4.98 7.82 -6.35
C ASN A 45 -4.38 7.29 -7.65
N GLU A 46 -3.31 7.92 -8.14
CA GLU A 46 -2.59 7.44 -9.34
C GLU A 46 -2.03 6.02 -9.15
N LEU A 47 -1.52 5.70 -7.94
CA LEU A 47 -1.08 4.35 -7.62
C LEU A 47 -2.24 3.36 -7.70
N ARG A 48 -3.39 3.68 -7.08
CA ARG A 48 -4.60 2.83 -7.11
C ARG A 48 -5.11 2.61 -8.53
N ASP A 49 -5.14 3.66 -9.35
CA ASP A 49 -5.58 3.59 -10.74
C ASP A 49 -4.66 2.68 -11.55
N LYS A 50 -3.33 2.82 -11.39
CA LYS A 50 -2.34 1.93 -12.02
C LYS A 50 -2.47 0.49 -11.54
N CYS A 51 -2.68 0.29 -10.25
CA CYS A 51 -2.88 -1.04 -9.68
C CYS A 51 -4.15 -1.69 -10.21
N SER A 52 -5.24 -0.93 -10.34
CA SER A 52 -6.51 -1.40 -10.91
C SER A 52 -6.34 -1.77 -12.39
N HIS A 53 -5.68 -0.90 -13.17
CA HIS A 53 -5.38 -1.17 -14.58
C HIS A 53 -4.59 -2.46 -14.77
N ILE A 54 -3.52 -2.67 -13.99
CA ILE A 54 -2.72 -3.91 -14.02
C ILE A 54 -3.57 -5.11 -13.60
N SER A 55 -4.35 -5.01 -12.53
CA SER A 55 -5.21 -6.09 -12.07
C SER A 55 -6.23 -6.51 -13.13
N ASN A 56 -6.86 -5.56 -13.81
CA ASN A 56 -7.82 -5.84 -14.88
C ASN A 56 -7.12 -6.54 -16.06
N GLY A 57 -5.97 -6.04 -16.49
CA GLY A 57 -5.19 -6.67 -17.57
C GLY A 57 -4.72 -8.09 -17.23
N LEU A 58 -4.45 -8.39 -15.95
CA LEU A 58 -4.11 -9.74 -15.50
C LEU A 58 -5.33 -10.66 -15.42
N LEU A 59 -6.51 -10.15 -15.06
CA LEU A 59 -7.75 -10.94 -15.04
C LEU A 59 -8.17 -11.40 -16.44
N ASP A 60 -7.82 -10.63 -17.47
CA ASP A 60 -8.09 -10.98 -18.87
C ASP A 60 -7.17 -12.09 -19.42
N LEU A 61 -6.12 -12.48 -18.68
CA LEU A 61 -5.17 -13.51 -19.13
C LEU A 61 -5.69 -14.92 -18.81
N PRO A 62 -5.79 -15.82 -19.82
CA PRO A 62 -6.15 -17.20 -19.58
C PRO A 62 -5.03 -17.94 -18.83
N GLY A 63 -5.40 -18.87 -17.95
CA GLY A 63 -4.44 -19.71 -17.24
C GLY A 63 -3.87 -19.09 -15.96
N ILE A 64 -4.31 -17.90 -15.55
CA ILE A 64 -3.96 -17.31 -14.26
C ILE A 64 -5.20 -16.90 -13.46
N ASP A 65 -5.06 -16.89 -12.14
CA ASP A 65 -5.95 -16.26 -11.17
C ASP A 65 -5.18 -15.17 -10.44
N VAL A 66 -5.83 -14.03 -10.24
CA VAL A 66 -5.30 -12.94 -9.42
C VAL A 66 -6.04 -12.93 -8.10
N ILE A 67 -5.31 -13.01 -6.98
CA ILE A 67 -5.86 -12.96 -5.63
C ILE A 67 -5.53 -11.64 -4.96
N GLY A 68 -6.54 -11.08 -4.28
CA GLY A 68 -6.43 -9.85 -3.49
C GLY A 68 -7.16 -8.67 -4.13
N ASP A 69 -6.97 -7.50 -3.54
CA ASP A 69 -7.65 -6.28 -3.98
C ASP A 69 -7.04 -5.71 -5.27
N SER A 70 -7.90 -5.32 -6.21
CA SER A 70 -7.55 -4.67 -7.48
C SER A 70 -6.74 -3.38 -7.30
N ILE A 71 -6.96 -2.63 -6.22
CA ILE A 71 -6.22 -1.38 -5.96
C ILE A 71 -4.97 -1.57 -5.11
N SER A 72 -4.72 -2.79 -4.62
CA SER A 72 -3.53 -3.11 -3.86
C SER A 72 -2.29 -3.09 -4.75
N PRO A 73 -1.17 -2.50 -4.30
CA PRO A 73 0.11 -2.59 -5.02
C PRO A 73 0.69 -4.01 -5.01
N ILE A 74 0.26 -4.88 -4.11
CA ILE A 74 0.70 -6.28 -4.05
C ILE A 74 -0.28 -7.12 -4.87
N LYS A 75 0.24 -7.85 -5.88
CA LYS A 75 -0.52 -8.76 -6.74
C LYS A 75 -0.10 -10.20 -6.47
N HIS A 76 -1.03 -11.02 -5.98
CA HIS A 76 -0.81 -12.46 -5.87
C HIS A 76 -1.33 -13.13 -7.14
N ILE A 77 -0.48 -13.83 -7.87
CA ILE A 77 -0.84 -14.52 -9.12
C ILE A 77 -0.70 -16.02 -8.88
N ILE A 78 -1.77 -16.75 -9.16
CA ILE A 78 -1.82 -18.20 -9.13
C ILE A 78 -1.97 -18.70 -10.55
N LEU A 79 -1.22 -19.75 -10.90
CA LEU A 79 -1.39 -20.41 -12.19
C LEU A 79 -2.56 -21.38 -12.09
N LYS A 80 -3.54 -21.25 -12.99
CA LYS A 80 -4.62 -22.23 -13.13
C LYS A 80 -4.04 -23.53 -13.69
N ALA A 81 -4.41 -24.66 -13.11
CA ALA A 81 -4.16 -25.98 -13.70
C ALA A 81 -4.86 -26.05 -15.10
N PRO A 82 -4.28 -26.74 -16.10
CA PRO A 82 -3.64 -28.04 -15.96
C PRO A 82 -2.18 -28.11 -16.44
N TYR A 83 -1.37 -28.92 -15.76
CA TYR A 83 -0.01 -29.32 -16.17
C TYR A 83 -0.01 -30.33 -17.34
N SER A 84 -0.86 -30.14 -18.36
CA SER A 84 -0.81 -30.97 -19.57
C SER A 84 0.23 -30.42 -20.54
N GLN A 85 0.90 -31.31 -21.30
CA GLN A 85 1.89 -30.92 -22.31
C GLN A 85 1.27 -29.99 -23.38
N GLU A 86 0.02 -30.28 -23.75
CA GLU A 86 -0.75 -29.50 -24.74
C GLU A 86 -1.05 -28.06 -24.24
N SER A 87 -1.39 -27.91 -22.96
CA SER A 87 -1.60 -26.60 -22.33
C SER A 87 -0.33 -25.75 -22.33
N ARG A 88 0.84 -26.39 -22.12
CA ARG A 88 2.15 -25.70 -22.17
C ARG A 88 2.51 -25.22 -23.57
N ASP A 89 2.23 -26.01 -24.59
CA ASP A 89 2.55 -25.67 -25.97
C ASP A 89 1.69 -24.50 -26.48
N GLN A 90 0.42 -24.44 -26.08
CA GLN A 90 -0.45 -23.29 -26.37
C GLN A 90 0.04 -22.00 -25.70
N GLN A 91 0.39 -22.05 -24.41
CA GLN A 91 0.89 -20.89 -23.66
C GLN A 91 2.19 -20.34 -24.25
N ARG A 92 3.08 -21.22 -24.72
CA ARG A 92 4.32 -20.83 -25.42
C ARG A 92 4.06 -20.06 -26.72
N ASN A 93 2.95 -20.33 -27.41
CA ASN A 93 2.59 -19.63 -28.64
C ASN A 93 2.03 -18.22 -28.37
N TYR A 94 1.32 -18.01 -27.25
CA TYR A 94 0.85 -16.69 -26.84
C TYR A 94 2.01 -15.74 -26.48
N LEU A 95 3.10 -16.26 -25.91
CA LEU A 95 4.27 -15.48 -25.51
C LEU A 95 5.26 -15.14 -26.65
N LYS A 96 5.00 -15.63 -27.87
CA LYS A 96 5.86 -15.43 -29.05
C LYS A 96 5.31 -14.41 -30.06
N LYS A 97 4.14 -13.82 -29.79
CA LYS A 97 3.61 -12.67 -30.52
C LYS A 97 4.11 -11.38 -29.88
#